data_AF-S4Y3N6-F1
#
_entry.id   AF-S4Y3N6-F1
#
_cell.length_a   1.000
_cell.length_b   1.000
_cell.length_c   1.000
_cell.angle_alpha   90.00
_cell.angle_beta   90.00
_cell.angle_gamma   90.00
#
_symmetry.space_group_name_H-M   'P 1'
#
loop_
_entity.id
_entity.type
_entity.pdbx_description
1 polymer ?
#
loop_
_entity_poly.entity_id
_entity_poly.type
_entity_poly.pdbx_seq_one_letter_code
_entity_poly.pdbx_strand_id
1 'polypeptide(L)'
;MQSELHTNLHDIVRALLPSVADGKPQTVVQFTVRDKRLSAYVVVDRTAHGEALRVEDGKHGRPDASIFLSTADLADIASLGCVRGPVSMTGSPPLLSSFRDRFMSISPAGKARIEEITRSQIGAEVDRISVAALSPADFIQRYAMASRPAVIVDAMPKRNASPWTIERIRSELGDASVEVRTGNYAADIYKETMQTKDLRLAEYLASHGDGLADSAQDTPRPYAASNGVPWDWHLWLDYPPFVPEGLCQYAKFWIGPAGTKTPLHRDWLDNFLSQLVGTKRIALVSPHHAPLLSPRGIHAGLDSCNTVDPFDPQHQVTSKCDPVFVTLNAGEMLFLPAGWFHDVRSTSFSFSVNFFLMRIPYAVCPPDLTTLL
;
A
#
# COMPACT_ATOMS: atom_id res chain seq x y z
N MET A 1 -21.47 14.67 -24.28
CA MET A 1 -20.04 14.29 -24.14
C MET A 1 -19.16 15.46 -23.73
N GLN A 2 -19.01 16.55 -24.52
CA GLN A 2 -18.20 17.71 -24.08
C GLN A 2 -18.83 18.45 -22.89
N SER A 3 -20.15 18.69 -22.91
CA SER A 3 -20.89 19.29 -21.79
C SER A 3 -20.72 18.49 -20.49
N GLU A 4 -20.89 17.18 -20.57
CA GLU A 4 -20.73 16.23 -19.47
C GLU A 4 -19.30 16.18 -18.94
N LEU A 5 -18.30 16.23 -19.83
CA LEU A 5 -16.89 16.37 -19.45
C LEU A 5 -16.66 17.66 -18.65
N HIS A 6 -17.15 18.80 -19.15
CA HIS A 6 -16.99 20.09 -18.46
C HIS A 6 -17.67 20.07 -17.08
N THR A 7 -18.87 19.48 -16.95
CA THR A 7 -19.54 19.30 -15.66
C THR A 7 -18.67 18.49 -14.68
N ASN A 8 -18.16 17.33 -15.10
CA ASN A 8 -17.31 16.50 -14.25
C ASN A 8 -16.02 17.22 -13.83
N LEU A 9 -15.38 17.96 -14.75
CA LEU A 9 -14.17 18.73 -14.44
C LEU A 9 -14.46 19.88 -13.45
N HIS A 10 -15.61 20.55 -13.59
CA HIS A 10 -16.05 21.54 -12.61
C HIS A 10 -16.23 20.92 -11.23
N ASP A 11 -16.88 19.76 -11.12
CA ASP A 11 -17.10 19.09 -9.84
C ASP A 11 -15.79 18.63 -9.20
N ILE A 12 -14.86 18.11 -10.00
CA ILE A 12 -13.50 17.78 -9.55
C ILE A 12 -12.80 19.02 -8.99
N VAL A 13 -12.83 20.16 -9.68
CA VAL A 13 -12.13 21.35 -9.19
C VAL A 13 -12.84 21.99 -8.00
N ARG A 14 -14.19 22.00 -7.95
CA ARG A 14 -14.96 22.42 -6.76
C ARG A 14 -14.51 21.67 -5.52
N ALA A 15 -14.31 20.38 -5.68
CA ALA A 15 -13.81 19.49 -4.66
C ALA A 15 -12.37 19.81 -4.19
N LEU A 16 -11.57 20.44 -5.03
CA LEU A 16 -10.18 20.84 -4.75
C LEU A 16 -10.05 22.30 -4.31
N LEU A 17 -11.12 23.11 -4.38
CA LEU A 17 -11.11 24.55 -4.04
C LEU A 17 -10.42 24.87 -2.70
N PRO A 18 -10.60 24.09 -1.61
CA PRO A 18 -9.91 24.37 -0.35
C PRO A 18 -8.38 24.41 -0.48
N SER A 19 -7.81 23.68 -1.44
CA SER A 19 -6.36 23.64 -1.71
C SER A 19 -5.92 24.61 -2.80
N VAL A 20 -6.86 25.12 -3.58
CA VAL A 20 -6.64 26.23 -4.50
C VAL A 20 -6.47 27.54 -3.71
N ALA A 21 -6.83 27.58 -2.41
CA ALA A 21 -6.93 28.74 -1.53
C ALA A 21 -5.61 29.48 -1.17
N ASP A 22 -4.44 29.03 -1.62
CA ASP A 22 -3.11 29.61 -1.33
C ASP A 22 -2.77 30.94 -2.08
N GLY A 23 -3.69 31.90 -2.10
CA GLY A 23 -3.41 33.32 -2.41
C GLY A 23 -3.17 33.75 -3.88
N LYS A 24 -3.14 32.85 -4.88
CA LYS A 24 -3.03 33.30 -6.29
C LYS A 24 -4.36 33.88 -6.81
N PRO A 25 -4.36 35.06 -7.49
CA PRO A 25 -5.58 35.64 -8.07
C PRO A 25 -6.26 34.72 -9.09
N GLN A 26 -5.46 33.91 -9.78
CA GLN A 26 -5.88 32.94 -10.76
C GLN A 26 -5.06 31.67 -10.59
N THR A 27 -5.72 30.51 -10.60
CA THR A 27 -5.09 29.18 -10.62
C THR A 27 -5.61 28.39 -11.80
N VAL A 28 -4.72 27.74 -12.54
CA VAL A 28 -5.06 26.98 -13.74
C VAL A 28 -4.70 25.51 -13.56
N VAL A 29 -5.70 24.64 -13.62
CA VAL A 29 -5.52 23.18 -13.62
C VAL A 29 -5.82 22.64 -15.00
N GLN A 30 -4.85 21.97 -15.63
CA GLN A 30 -5.04 21.32 -16.91
C GLN A 30 -5.41 19.85 -16.70
N PHE A 31 -6.55 19.43 -17.25
CA PHE A 31 -6.92 18.03 -17.34
C PHE A 31 -6.73 17.53 -18.76
N THR A 32 -6.06 16.39 -18.92
CA THR A 32 -5.88 15.74 -20.22
C THR A 32 -6.50 14.36 -20.21
N VAL A 33 -7.49 14.15 -21.07
CA VAL A 33 -8.17 12.86 -21.30
C VAL A 33 -7.40 12.09 -22.37
N ARG A 34 -6.49 11.22 -21.94
CA ARG A 34 -5.43 10.60 -22.77
C ARG A 34 -5.96 9.83 -23.97
N ASP A 35 -6.99 9.02 -23.74
CA ASP A 35 -7.62 8.14 -24.73
C ASP A 35 -8.41 8.91 -25.79
N LYS A 36 -8.88 10.13 -25.48
CA LYS A 36 -9.53 11.01 -26.44
C LYS A 36 -8.62 12.11 -26.99
N ARG A 37 -7.38 12.20 -26.51
CA ARG A 37 -6.43 13.29 -26.80
C ARG A 37 -7.07 14.68 -26.61
N LEU A 38 -7.97 14.80 -25.64
CA LEU A 38 -8.64 16.05 -25.29
C LEU A 38 -7.95 16.69 -24.10
N SER A 39 -7.76 18.00 -24.15
CA SER A 39 -7.28 18.79 -23.02
C SER A 39 -8.24 19.92 -22.73
N ALA A 40 -8.58 20.08 -21.47
CA ALA A 40 -9.40 21.18 -20.97
C ALA A 40 -8.67 21.85 -19.80
N TYR A 41 -8.78 23.16 -19.73
CA TYR A 41 -8.21 23.96 -18.66
C TYR A 41 -9.35 24.40 -17.75
N VAL A 42 -9.23 24.14 -16.46
CA VAL A 42 -10.13 24.72 -15.47
C VAL A 42 -9.42 25.89 -14.82
N VAL A 43 -9.96 27.07 -15.04
CA VAL A 43 -9.49 28.33 -14.47
C VAL A 43 -10.32 28.64 -13.24
N VAL A 44 -9.64 28.81 -12.10
CA VAL A 44 -10.23 29.31 -10.86
C VAL A 44 -9.83 30.77 -10.71
N ASP A 45 -10.78 31.68 -10.90
CA ASP A 45 -10.58 33.12 -10.72
C ASP A 45 -11.14 33.57 -9.37
N ARG A 46 -10.31 34.22 -8.56
CA ARG A 46 -10.78 34.81 -7.31
C ARG A 46 -11.18 36.25 -7.53
N THR A 47 -12.46 36.54 -7.32
CA THR A 47 -13.02 37.88 -7.44
C THR A 47 -13.42 38.42 -6.05
N ALA A 48 -13.73 39.71 -5.96
CA ALA A 48 -14.23 40.33 -4.73
C ALA A 48 -15.56 39.70 -4.23
N HIS A 49 -16.28 38.97 -5.09
CA HIS A 49 -17.57 38.34 -4.79
C HIS A 49 -17.47 36.81 -4.62
N GLY A 50 -16.27 36.25 -4.58
CA GLY A 50 -16.02 34.82 -4.45
C GLY A 50 -15.25 34.23 -5.63
N GLU A 51 -15.21 32.90 -5.70
CA GLU A 51 -14.49 32.14 -6.72
C GLU A 51 -15.39 31.85 -7.92
N ALA A 52 -14.88 32.10 -9.13
CA ALA A 52 -15.51 31.72 -10.39
C ALA A 52 -14.70 30.60 -11.05
N LEU A 53 -15.41 29.60 -11.57
CA LEU A 53 -14.82 28.47 -12.29
C LEU A 53 -15.17 28.59 -13.77
N ARG A 54 -14.17 28.46 -14.64
CA ARG A 54 -14.34 28.45 -16.10
C ARG A 54 -13.60 27.26 -16.68
N VAL A 55 -14.24 26.53 -17.60
CA VAL A 55 -13.57 25.48 -18.39
C VAL A 55 -13.31 26.05 -19.78
N GLU A 56 -12.05 26.07 -20.18
CA GLU A 56 -11.59 26.62 -21.46
C GLU A 56 -10.92 25.49 -22.29
N ASP A 57 -11.31 25.39 -23.56
CA ASP A 57 -10.71 24.48 -24.53
C ASP A 57 -9.56 25.19 -25.26
N GLY A 58 -8.44 24.51 -25.53
CA GLY A 58 -7.34 25.06 -26.34
C GLY A 58 -5.95 24.87 -25.74
N LYS A 59 -5.05 25.84 -25.92
CA LYS A 59 -3.71 25.88 -25.29
C LYS A 59 -3.59 27.18 -24.50
N HIS A 60 -3.64 27.10 -23.17
CA HIS A 60 -3.25 28.22 -22.29
C HIS A 60 -1.74 28.23 -22.03
N GLY A 61 -1.29 29.25 -21.29
CA GLY A 61 0.04 29.25 -20.68
C GLY A 61 0.30 28.04 -19.78
N ARG A 62 1.49 27.98 -19.17
CA ARG A 62 1.89 26.88 -18.30
C ARG A 62 0.92 26.74 -17.11
N PRO A 63 0.23 25.59 -16.93
CA PRO A 63 -0.71 25.42 -15.82
C PRO A 63 0.02 25.27 -14.48
N ASP A 64 -0.68 25.55 -13.38
CA ASP A 64 -0.18 25.31 -12.02
C ASP A 64 -0.10 23.81 -11.71
N ALA A 65 -1.02 23.01 -12.26
CA ALA A 65 -0.99 21.56 -12.22
C ALA A 65 -1.55 20.94 -13.51
N SER A 66 -0.97 19.83 -13.93
CA SER A 66 -1.45 19.00 -15.04
C SER A 66 -1.83 17.62 -14.50
N ILE A 67 -3.04 17.16 -14.80
CA ILE A 67 -3.60 15.88 -14.37
C ILE A 67 -4.04 15.11 -15.60
N PHE A 68 -3.58 13.87 -15.74
CA PHE A 68 -3.87 13.06 -16.90
C PHE A 68 -4.79 11.89 -16.54
N LEU A 69 -5.99 11.89 -17.10
CA LEU A 69 -7.06 10.92 -16.86
C LEU A 69 -7.42 10.19 -18.15
N SER A 70 -8.04 9.02 -18.04
CA SER A 70 -8.78 8.38 -19.13
C SER A 70 -10.28 8.73 -19.03
N THR A 71 -11.06 8.39 -20.05
CA THR A 71 -12.53 8.48 -19.92
C THR A 71 -13.09 7.58 -18.81
N ALA A 72 -12.45 6.42 -18.56
CA ALA A 72 -12.81 5.54 -17.46
C ALA A 72 -12.56 6.19 -16.09
N ASP A 73 -11.42 6.87 -15.90
CA ASP A 73 -11.11 7.56 -14.65
C ASP A 73 -12.13 8.66 -14.34
N LEU A 74 -12.59 9.40 -15.36
CA LEU A 74 -13.63 10.41 -15.20
C LEU A 74 -14.99 9.81 -14.81
N ALA A 75 -15.35 8.68 -15.42
CA ALA A 75 -16.57 7.96 -15.07
C ALA A 75 -16.50 7.41 -13.63
N ASP A 76 -15.33 6.93 -13.21
CA ASP A 76 -15.09 6.43 -11.86
C ASP A 76 -15.19 7.56 -10.84
N ILE A 77 -14.59 8.73 -11.11
CA ILE A 77 -14.71 9.87 -10.21
C ILE A 77 -16.18 10.30 -10.07
N ALA A 78 -16.93 10.36 -11.18
CA ALA A 78 -18.32 10.77 -11.17
C ALA A 78 -19.22 9.79 -10.41
N SER A 79 -18.97 8.49 -10.52
CA SER A 79 -19.83 7.44 -9.95
C SER A 79 -19.38 6.93 -8.57
N LEU A 80 -18.08 6.85 -8.34
CA LEU A 80 -17.45 6.23 -7.16
C LEU A 80 -16.68 7.26 -6.31
N GLY A 81 -16.57 8.50 -6.78
CA GLY A 81 -15.85 9.57 -6.08
C GLY A 81 -14.33 9.40 -6.10
N CYS A 82 -13.79 8.50 -6.93
CA CYS A 82 -12.38 8.14 -6.91
C CYS A 82 -11.90 7.50 -8.22
N VAL A 83 -10.59 7.37 -8.42
CA VAL A 83 -9.99 6.69 -9.59
C VAL A 83 -9.53 5.28 -9.24
N ARG A 84 -9.71 4.36 -10.19
CA ARG A 84 -9.30 2.96 -10.03
C ARG A 84 -7.82 2.74 -10.36
N GLY A 85 -7.21 3.57 -11.20
CA GLY A 85 -5.85 3.36 -11.67
C GLY A 85 -4.86 4.44 -11.22
N PRO A 86 -3.57 4.24 -11.54
CA PRO A 86 -2.58 5.29 -11.39
C PRO A 86 -2.91 6.47 -12.29
N VAL A 87 -2.88 7.68 -11.73
CA VAL A 87 -3.03 8.94 -12.44
C VAL A 87 -1.68 9.63 -12.44
N SER A 88 -1.17 10.03 -13.61
CA SER A 88 0.06 10.85 -13.63
C SER A 88 -0.31 12.31 -13.52
N MET A 89 0.49 13.03 -12.72
CA MET A 89 0.23 14.41 -12.39
C MET A 89 1.55 15.16 -12.19
N THR A 90 1.58 16.44 -12.51
CA THR A 90 2.75 17.31 -12.31
C THR A 90 2.31 18.72 -11.92
N GLY A 91 3.18 19.47 -11.22
CA GLY A 91 2.91 20.85 -10.83
C GLY A 91 2.85 21.07 -9.32
N SER A 92 1.97 21.97 -8.89
CA SER A 92 1.85 22.51 -7.53
C SER A 92 1.61 21.42 -6.47
N PRO A 93 2.53 21.19 -5.51
CA PRO A 93 2.41 20.13 -4.52
C PRO A 93 1.10 20.14 -3.69
N PRO A 94 0.56 21.30 -3.26
CA PRO A 94 -0.74 21.37 -2.58
C PRO A 94 -1.90 20.85 -3.43
N LEU A 95 -1.96 21.21 -4.72
CA LEU A 95 -3.01 20.74 -5.64
C LEU A 95 -2.88 19.23 -5.90
N LEU A 96 -1.64 18.77 -6.11
CA LEU A 96 -1.36 17.36 -6.32
C LEU A 96 -1.74 16.51 -5.11
N SER A 97 -1.37 16.97 -3.92
CA SER A 97 -1.71 16.29 -2.66
C SER A 97 -3.23 16.26 -2.44
N SER A 98 -3.91 17.38 -2.66
CA SER A 98 -5.37 17.47 -2.54
C SER A 98 -6.10 16.50 -3.47
N PHE A 99 -5.70 16.46 -4.74
CA PHE A 99 -6.28 15.51 -5.69
C PHE A 99 -6.01 14.06 -5.30
N ARG A 100 -4.78 13.75 -4.90
CA ARG A 100 -4.43 12.40 -4.42
C ARG A 100 -5.27 12.01 -3.21
N ASP A 101 -5.36 12.89 -2.22
CA ASP A 101 -6.07 12.61 -0.98
C ASP A 101 -7.57 12.47 -1.22
N ARG A 102 -8.13 13.17 -2.20
CA ARG A 102 -9.57 13.14 -2.47
C ARG A 102 -10.00 12.04 -3.42
N PHE A 103 -9.23 11.77 -4.46
CA PHE A 103 -9.63 10.88 -5.55
C PHE A 103 -8.77 9.62 -5.65
N MET A 104 -7.61 9.57 -4.99
CA MET A 104 -6.69 8.43 -5.03
C MET A 104 -6.44 7.82 -3.63
N SER A 105 -7.13 8.28 -2.59
CA SER A 105 -7.06 7.73 -1.24
C SER A 105 -8.40 7.14 -0.83
N ILE A 106 -8.40 6.28 0.19
CA ILE A 106 -9.64 5.71 0.72
C ILE A 106 -10.40 6.78 1.51
N SER A 107 -11.60 7.11 1.03
CA SER A 107 -12.51 8.02 1.72
C SER A 107 -13.00 7.44 3.07
N PRO A 108 -13.49 8.26 4.02
CA PRO A 108 -14.09 7.77 5.26
C PRO A 108 -15.21 6.73 5.02
N ALA A 109 -16.02 6.91 3.97
CA ALA A 109 -17.04 5.94 3.58
C ALA A 109 -16.43 4.62 3.08
N GLY A 110 -15.33 4.68 2.33
CA GLY A 110 -14.57 3.49 1.92
C GLY A 110 -13.98 2.73 3.12
N LYS A 111 -13.44 3.45 4.11
CA LYS A 111 -12.96 2.84 5.36
C LYS A 111 -14.09 2.13 6.11
N ALA A 112 -15.23 2.83 6.28
CA ALA A 112 -16.42 2.26 6.92
C ALA A 112 -16.94 1.01 6.18
N ARG A 113 -16.90 1.00 4.85
CA ARG A 113 -17.26 -0.16 4.04
C ARG A 113 -16.37 -1.37 4.30
N ILE A 114 -15.04 -1.18 4.38
CA ILE A 114 -14.11 -2.27 4.74
C ILE A 114 -14.45 -2.82 6.14
N GLU A 115 -14.69 -1.93 7.11
CA GLU A 115 -15.06 -2.32 8.48
C GLU A 115 -16.41 -3.05 8.53
N GLU A 116 -17.37 -2.69 7.68
CA GLU A 116 -18.66 -3.37 7.57
C GLU A 116 -18.51 -4.78 6.98
N ILE A 117 -17.83 -4.92 5.84
CA ILE A 117 -17.64 -6.21 5.16
C ILE A 117 -16.93 -7.21 6.08
N THR A 118 -15.95 -6.74 6.83
CA THR A 118 -15.10 -7.62 7.67
C THR A 118 -15.73 -8.01 9.02
N ARG A 119 -16.89 -7.45 9.39
CA ARG A 119 -17.61 -7.77 10.64
C ARG A 119 -18.11 -9.22 10.71
N SER A 120 -18.33 -9.86 9.57
CA SER A 120 -18.98 -11.17 9.47
C SER A 120 -18.09 -12.29 8.92
N GLN A 121 -16.82 -12.02 8.61
CA GLN A 121 -16.09 -12.79 7.59
C GLN A 121 -14.81 -13.50 8.04
N ILE A 122 -14.60 -13.74 9.33
CA ILE A 122 -13.31 -14.32 9.76
C ILE A 122 -13.55 -15.60 10.56
N GLY A 123 -13.15 -16.72 9.95
CA GLY A 123 -12.95 -17.98 10.65
C GLY A 123 -11.64 -17.98 11.41
N ALA A 124 -11.39 -19.01 12.22
CA ALA A 124 -10.20 -19.09 13.07
C ALA A 124 -8.86 -19.14 12.31
N GLU A 125 -8.88 -19.37 10.99
CA GLU A 125 -7.68 -19.53 10.15
C GLU A 125 -7.80 -18.77 8.82
N VAL A 126 -6.64 -18.46 8.24
CA VAL A 126 -6.52 -17.84 6.91
C VAL A 126 -6.44 -18.92 5.84
N ASP A 127 -7.24 -18.78 4.78
CA ASP A 127 -7.23 -19.68 3.63
C ASP A 127 -5.81 -19.81 3.03
N ARG A 128 -5.41 -21.05 2.71
CA ARG A 128 -4.18 -21.34 1.97
C ARG A 128 -4.54 -21.82 0.58
N ILE A 129 -4.17 -21.06 -0.45
CA ILE A 129 -4.60 -21.27 -1.84
C ILE A 129 -3.39 -21.51 -2.75
N SER A 130 -3.58 -22.35 -3.77
CA SER A 130 -2.61 -22.54 -4.85
C SER A 130 -2.97 -21.67 -6.05
N VAL A 131 -1.96 -21.12 -6.72
CA VAL A 131 -2.09 -20.36 -7.97
C VAL A 131 -2.79 -21.15 -9.06
N ALA A 132 -2.50 -22.46 -9.16
CA ALA A 132 -3.12 -23.31 -10.17
C ALA A 132 -4.62 -23.58 -9.89
N ALA A 133 -5.07 -23.38 -8.65
CA ALA A 133 -6.42 -23.70 -8.21
C ALA A 133 -7.41 -22.53 -8.34
N LEU A 134 -6.94 -21.33 -8.69
CA LEU A 134 -7.77 -20.12 -8.67
C LEU A 134 -7.49 -19.23 -9.88
N SER A 135 -8.55 -18.76 -10.54
CA SER A 135 -8.42 -17.73 -11.56
C SER A 135 -8.17 -16.34 -10.93
N PRO A 136 -7.54 -15.40 -11.65
CA PRO A 136 -7.45 -14.01 -11.19
C PRO A 136 -8.82 -13.39 -10.83
N ALA A 137 -9.86 -13.69 -11.62
CA ALA A 137 -11.21 -13.18 -11.38
C ALA A 137 -11.81 -13.75 -10.08
N ASP A 138 -11.67 -15.06 -9.85
CA ASP A 138 -12.10 -15.70 -8.61
C ASP A 138 -11.33 -15.16 -7.41
N PHE A 139 -10.03 -14.91 -7.54
CA PHE A 139 -9.24 -14.31 -6.47
C PHE A 139 -9.75 -12.92 -6.10
N ILE A 140 -9.94 -12.07 -7.11
CA ILE A 140 -10.45 -10.71 -6.90
C ILE A 140 -11.82 -10.76 -6.23
N GLN A 141 -12.73 -11.63 -6.68
CA GLN A 141 -14.08 -11.72 -6.12
C GLN A 141 -14.09 -12.29 -4.69
N ARG A 142 -13.40 -13.41 -4.46
CA ARG A 142 -13.50 -14.17 -3.21
C ARG A 142 -12.62 -13.63 -2.09
N TYR A 143 -11.53 -12.95 -2.44
CA TYR A 143 -10.55 -12.43 -1.49
C TYR A 143 -10.48 -10.91 -1.49
N ALA A 144 -10.16 -10.29 -2.63
CA ALA A 144 -9.90 -8.85 -2.65
C ALA A 144 -11.16 -8.00 -2.40
N MET A 145 -12.26 -8.26 -3.12
CA MET A 145 -13.55 -7.57 -2.94
C MET A 145 -14.22 -7.92 -1.61
N ALA A 146 -14.01 -9.14 -1.12
CA ALA A 146 -14.49 -9.58 0.19
C ALA A 146 -13.62 -9.10 1.36
N SER A 147 -12.47 -8.45 1.10
CA SER A 147 -11.50 -8.08 2.14
C SER A 147 -11.09 -9.27 3.02
N ARG A 148 -10.81 -10.43 2.39
CA ARG A 148 -10.38 -11.66 3.06
C ARG A 148 -8.89 -11.92 2.80
N PRO A 149 -8.03 -12.03 3.83
CA PRO A 149 -6.65 -12.44 3.70
C PRO A 149 -6.55 -13.87 3.17
N ALA A 150 -5.45 -14.17 2.48
CA ALA A 150 -5.13 -15.51 2.01
C ALA A 150 -3.62 -15.70 1.90
N VAL A 151 -3.14 -16.90 2.20
CA VAL A 151 -1.77 -17.31 1.90
C VAL A 151 -1.76 -18.06 0.58
N ILE A 152 -0.96 -17.60 -0.36
CA ILE A 152 -0.71 -18.21 -1.66
C ILE A 152 0.54 -19.09 -1.50
N VAL A 153 0.38 -20.41 -1.57
CA VAL A 153 1.41 -21.37 -1.13
C VAL A 153 2.50 -21.65 -2.17
N ASP A 154 2.22 -21.33 -3.44
CA ASP A 154 3.07 -21.61 -4.61
C ASP A 154 3.24 -20.35 -5.48
N ALA A 155 3.33 -19.19 -4.83
CA ALA A 155 3.47 -17.90 -5.48
C ALA A 155 4.88 -17.66 -6.05
N MET A 156 5.93 -18.25 -5.43
CA MET A 156 7.33 -17.95 -5.70
C MET A 156 8.23 -19.21 -5.64
N PRO A 157 9.36 -19.27 -6.37
CA PRO A 157 9.73 -18.49 -7.55
C PRO A 157 9.44 -19.22 -8.88
N LYS A 158 9.04 -18.47 -9.92
CA LYS A 158 8.93 -18.94 -11.33
C LYS A 158 10.05 -18.36 -12.20
N ARG A 159 10.42 -17.09 -12.02
CA ARG A 159 11.50 -16.41 -12.77
C ARG A 159 12.90 -16.84 -12.33
N ASN A 160 13.04 -17.42 -11.14
CA ASN A 160 14.31 -17.81 -10.55
C ASN A 160 14.26 -19.29 -10.16
N ALA A 161 14.96 -20.17 -10.88
CA ALA A 161 14.85 -21.62 -10.70
C ALA A 161 15.41 -22.14 -9.36
N SER A 162 16.24 -21.34 -8.69
CA SER A 162 16.88 -21.70 -7.42
C SER A 162 16.29 -20.89 -6.26
N PRO A 163 16.01 -21.51 -5.10
CA PRO A 163 15.63 -20.79 -3.89
C PRO A 163 16.63 -19.71 -3.48
N TRP A 164 16.16 -18.70 -2.77
CA TRP A 164 17.04 -17.70 -2.16
C TRP A 164 17.68 -18.26 -0.89
N THR A 165 18.99 -18.04 -0.73
CA THR A 165 19.73 -18.30 0.52
C THR A 165 20.48 -17.04 0.94
N ILE A 166 20.91 -16.98 2.20
CA ILE A 166 21.68 -15.83 2.71
C ILE A 166 22.98 -15.66 1.92
N GLU A 167 23.65 -16.76 1.59
CA GLU A 167 24.90 -16.79 0.83
C GLU A 167 24.68 -16.21 -0.56
N ARG A 168 23.59 -16.62 -1.22
CA ARG A 168 23.23 -16.15 -2.54
C ARG A 168 22.87 -14.66 -2.55
N ILE A 169 22.08 -14.21 -1.57
CA ILE A 169 21.76 -12.78 -1.40
C ILE A 169 23.06 -12.00 -1.19
N ARG A 170 23.97 -12.49 -0.36
CA ARG A 170 25.27 -11.85 -0.10
C ARG A 170 26.12 -11.77 -1.37
N SER A 171 26.16 -12.83 -2.19
CA SER A 171 26.98 -12.85 -3.40
C SER A 171 26.38 -12.06 -4.57
N GLU A 172 25.06 -12.15 -4.77
CA GLU A 172 24.39 -11.54 -5.93
C GLU A 172 23.92 -10.11 -5.65
N LEU A 173 23.53 -9.81 -4.41
CA LEU A 173 22.89 -8.55 -4.01
C LEU A 173 23.72 -7.72 -3.03
N GLY A 174 24.90 -8.22 -2.64
CA GLY A 174 25.72 -7.68 -1.54
C GLY A 174 26.17 -6.23 -1.72
N ASP A 175 26.31 -5.75 -2.96
CA ASP A 175 26.73 -4.38 -3.27
C ASP A 175 25.61 -3.35 -3.13
N ALA A 176 24.36 -3.78 -3.00
CA ALA A 176 23.24 -2.87 -2.83
C ALA A 176 23.37 -2.06 -1.53
N SER A 177 23.06 -0.76 -1.60
CA SER A 177 22.93 0.08 -0.42
C SER A 177 21.60 -0.21 0.27
N VAL A 178 21.64 -0.40 1.59
CA VAL A 178 20.46 -0.66 2.41
C VAL A 178 20.42 0.30 3.59
N GLU A 179 19.27 0.93 3.81
CA GLU A 179 18.99 1.72 5.01
C GLU A 179 18.58 0.77 6.13
N VAL A 180 19.40 0.69 7.18
CA VAL A 180 19.18 -0.18 8.33
C VAL A 180 18.68 0.66 9.50
N ARG A 181 17.50 0.31 10.02
CA ARG A 181 16.93 0.91 11.24
C ARG A 181 17.70 0.35 12.43
N THR A 182 18.32 1.22 13.23
CA THR A 182 19.11 0.85 14.42
C THR A 182 18.40 1.32 15.70
N GLY A 183 18.73 0.72 16.85
CA GLY A 183 18.00 1.00 18.10
C GLY A 183 16.62 0.34 18.12
N ASN A 184 15.69 0.86 18.94
CA ASN A 184 14.38 0.23 19.18
C ASN A 184 13.37 0.52 18.06
N TYR A 185 13.51 -0.17 16.93
CA TYR A 185 12.60 -0.05 15.79
C TYR A 185 11.13 -0.19 16.18
N ALA A 186 10.75 -1.19 16.98
CA ALA A 186 9.34 -1.40 17.32
C ALA A 186 8.74 -0.23 18.12
N ALA A 187 9.52 0.38 19.01
CA ALA A 187 9.08 1.53 19.80
C ALA A 187 9.13 2.86 19.01
N ASP A 188 10.06 2.98 18.06
CA ASP A 188 10.43 4.26 17.46
C ASP A 188 10.08 4.38 15.96
N ILE A 189 9.54 3.34 15.32
CA ILE A 189 9.25 3.29 13.87
C ILE A 189 8.54 4.53 13.31
N TYR A 190 7.66 5.16 14.10
CA TYR A 190 6.89 6.34 13.70
C TYR A 190 7.37 7.65 14.32
N LYS A 191 8.54 7.66 14.96
CA LYS A 191 9.16 8.85 15.54
C LYS A 191 10.20 9.41 14.57
N GLU A 192 10.31 10.73 14.54
CA GLU A 192 11.37 11.43 13.80
C GLU A 192 12.78 11.08 14.32
N THR A 193 12.88 10.59 15.55
CA THR A 193 14.12 10.17 16.19
C THR A 193 14.57 8.76 15.81
N MET A 194 13.87 8.07 14.90
CA MET A 194 14.23 6.72 14.45
C MET A 194 15.62 6.75 13.79
N GLN A 195 16.58 6.10 14.44
CA GLN A 195 17.96 6.04 13.94
C GLN A 195 18.06 5.10 12.73
N THR A 196 18.77 5.56 11.71
CA THR A 196 19.09 4.79 10.50
C THR A 196 20.59 4.84 10.23
N LYS A 197 21.07 3.79 9.54
CA LYS A 197 22.43 3.73 9.02
C LYS A 197 22.41 3.09 7.64
N ASP A 198 23.02 3.75 6.67
CA ASP A 198 23.25 3.17 5.34
C ASP A 198 24.45 2.22 5.39
N LEU A 199 24.28 1.02 4.85
CA LEU A 199 25.29 -0.04 4.78
C LEU A 199 25.24 -0.70 3.41
N ARG A 200 26.34 -1.35 2.99
CA ARG A 200 26.22 -2.36 1.94
C ARG A 200 25.48 -3.58 2.48
N LEU A 201 24.66 -4.22 1.65
CA LEU A 201 23.92 -5.41 2.05
C LEU A 201 24.87 -6.51 2.55
N ALA A 202 26.02 -6.72 1.90
CA ALA A 202 27.01 -7.70 2.35
C ALA A 202 27.54 -7.40 3.76
N GLU A 203 27.79 -6.13 4.09
CA GLU A 203 28.24 -5.70 5.42
C GLU A 203 27.15 -5.92 6.47
N TYR A 204 25.91 -5.58 6.12
CA TYR A 204 24.75 -5.83 6.96
C TYR A 204 24.59 -7.33 7.26
N LEU A 205 24.62 -8.18 6.23
CA LEU A 205 24.49 -9.63 6.39
C LEU A 205 25.65 -10.22 7.21
N ALA A 206 26.88 -9.76 6.99
CA ALA A 206 28.05 -10.22 7.75
C ALA A 206 27.94 -9.88 9.25
N SER A 207 27.35 -8.73 9.60
CA SER A 207 27.21 -8.31 10.99
C SER A 207 26.24 -9.15 11.84
N HIS A 208 25.48 -10.04 11.20
CA HIS A 208 24.45 -10.85 11.87
C HIS A 208 24.81 -12.34 11.96
N GLY A 209 25.83 -12.81 11.22
CA GLY A 209 26.28 -14.21 11.23
C GLY A 209 25.24 -15.21 10.68
N ASP A 210 25.69 -16.38 10.23
CA ASP A 210 24.82 -17.41 9.64
C ASP A 210 23.93 -18.14 10.68
N GLY A 211 24.06 -17.78 11.96
CA GLY A 211 23.32 -18.35 13.08
C GLY A 211 22.99 -17.28 14.11
N LEU A 212 21.79 -16.71 14.01
CA LEU A 212 21.23 -15.86 15.05
C LEU A 212 20.43 -16.75 15.99
N ALA A 213 21.04 -17.13 17.10
CA ALA A 213 20.31 -17.78 18.19
C ALA A 213 19.14 -16.87 18.65
N ASP A 214 18.05 -17.51 19.08
CA ASP A 214 16.92 -16.92 19.82
C ASP A 214 17.42 -16.30 21.13
N SER A 215 18.16 -15.19 21.08
CA SER A 215 18.52 -14.44 22.27
C SER A 215 17.42 -13.44 22.59
N ALA A 216 16.87 -13.60 23.81
CA ALA A 216 15.94 -12.76 24.58
C ALA A 216 15.12 -11.71 23.80
N GLN A 217 13.79 -11.85 23.91
CA GLN A 217 12.70 -11.07 23.27
C GLN A 217 12.83 -9.53 23.24
N ASP A 218 13.79 -8.91 23.93
CA ASP A 218 13.81 -7.47 24.23
C ASP A 218 15.07 -6.72 23.79
N THR A 219 16.01 -7.35 23.08
CA THR A 219 17.15 -6.62 22.51
C THR A 219 16.80 -6.05 21.14
N PRO A 220 16.85 -4.71 20.95
CA PRO A 220 16.61 -4.12 19.63
C PRO A 220 17.60 -4.63 18.58
N ARG A 221 17.07 -5.11 17.45
CA ARG A 221 17.90 -5.65 16.36
C ARG A 221 17.90 -4.72 15.16
N PRO A 222 19.05 -4.50 14.51
CA PRO A 222 19.11 -3.74 13.27
C PRO A 222 18.22 -4.38 12.19
N TYR A 223 17.34 -3.60 11.59
CA TYR A 223 16.35 -4.10 10.65
C TYR A 223 16.35 -3.26 9.36
N ALA A 224 16.65 -3.88 8.23
CA ALA A 224 16.52 -3.25 6.91
C ALA A 224 15.04 -3.26 6.50
N ALA A 225 14.26 -2.37 7.12
CA ALA A 225 12.82 -2.29 7.02
C ALA A 225 12.36 -1.26 5.97
N SER A 226 11.35 -1.62 5.15
CA SER A 226 10.73 -0.73 4.15
C SER A 226 11.72 -0.12 3.14
N ASN A 227 12.79 -0.84 2.79
CA ASN A 227 13.71 -0.39 1.76
C ASN A 227 13.08 -0.53 0.37
N GLY A 228 13.34 0.40 -0.55
CA GLY A 228 12.94 0.23 -1.94
C GLY A 228 13.76 -0.87 -2.61
N VAL A 229 13.11 -1.81 -3.30
CA VAL A 229 13.80 -2.85 -4.09
C VAL A 229 14.58 -2.18 -5.22
N PRO A 230 15.92 -2.28 -5.32
CA PRO A 230 16.67 -1.67 -6.41
C PRO A 230 16.13 -2.02 -7.79
N TRP A 231 16.25 -1.10 -8.75
CA TRP A 231 15.59 -1.23 -10.05
C TRP A 231 15.99 -2.52 -10.75
N ASP A 232 17.22 -3.00 -10.64
CA ASP A 232 17.74 -4.21 -11.29
C ASP A 232 17.24 -5.51 -10.65
N TRP A 233 16.69 -5.44 -9.43
CA TRP A 233 16.17 -6.61 -8.73
C TRP A 233 14.84 -7.14 -9.27
N HIS A 234 14.08 -6.31 -10.00
CA HIS A 234 12.80 -6.70 -10.60
C HIS A 234 12.90 -7.93 -11.52
N LEU A 235 14.09 -8.19 -12.10
CA LEU A 235 14.32 -9.35 -12.98
C LEU A 235 14.24 -10.69 -12.23
N TRP A 236 14.38 -10.68 -10.90
CA TRP A 236 14.43 -11.89 -10.07
C TRP A 236 13.20 -12.09 -9.19
N LEU A 237 12.28 -11.12 -9.18
CA LEU A 237 11.07 -11.14 -8.38
C LEU A 237 9.89 -11.58 -9.23
N ASP A 238 9.13 -12.55 -8.75
CA ASP A 238 7.80 -12.78 -9.30
C ASP A 238 6.81 -11.82 -8.65
N TYR A 239 6.02 -11.20 -9.51
CA TYR A 239 4.92 -10.35 -9.09
C TYR A 239 3.71 -11.21 -8.67
N PRO A 240 2.79 -10.64 -7.87
CA PRO A 240 1.60 -11.36 -7.44
C PRO A 240 0.83 -11.99 -8.62
N PRO A 241 0.43 -13.28 -8.52
CA PRO A 241 -0.05 -14.05 -9.67
C PRO A 241 -1.46 -13.71 -10.14
N PHE A 242 -2.26 -13.01 -9.31
CA PHE A 242 -3.68 -12.73 -9.56
C PHE A 242 -3.97 -11.29 -10.00
N VAL A 243 -2.94 -10.44 -10.07
CA VAL A 243 -3.08 -9.05 -10.50
C VAL A 243 -2.01 -8.72 -11.53
N PRO A 244 -2.30 -7.84 -12.51
CA PRO A 244 -1.27 -7.38 -13.44
C PRO A 244 -0.11 -6.69 -12.72
N GLU A 245 1.12 -6.97 -13.15
CA GLU A 245 2.35 -6.34 -12.64
C GLU A 245 2.26 -4.80 -12.65
N GLY A 246 1.66 -4.22 -13.69
CA GLY A 246 1.48 -2.77 -13.82
C GLY A 246 0.53 -2.14 -12.79
N LEU A 247 -0.17 -2.93 -11.97
CA LEU A 247 -0.95 -2.42 -10.83
C LEU A 247 -0.14 -2.40 -9.53
N CYS A 248 1.03 -3.02 -9.47
CA CYS A 248 1.88 -2.98 -8.30
C CYS A 248 2.65 -1.66 -8.24
N GLN A 249 2.71 -1.07 -7.04
CA GLN A 249 3.66 -0.01 -6.72
C GLN A 249 5.09 -0.54 -6.78
N TYR A 250 6.03 0.40 -6.73
CA TYR A 250 7.42 0.07 -6.51
C TYR A 250 7.58 -0.83 -5.26
N ALA A 251 8.15 -2.01 -5.47
CA ALA A 251 8.25 -3.01 -4.43
C ALA A 251 9.17 -2.55 -3.31
N LYS A 252 8.86 -2.98 -2.09
CA LYS A 252 9.70 -2.75 -0.92
C LYS A 252 10.17 -4.07 -0.34
N PHE A 253 11.29 -4.05 0.35
CA PHE A 253 11.81 -5.23 1.00
C PHE A 253 12.14 -5.03 2.47
N TRP A 254 12.24 -6.18 3.14
CA TRP A 254 12.42 -6.34 4.56
C TRP A 254 13.43 -7.45 4.80
N ILE A 255 14.63 -7.09 5.27
CA ILE A 255 15.67 -8.06 5.63
C ILE A 255 16.05 -7.86 7.09
N GLY A 256 16.05 -8.94 7.86
CA GLY A 256 16.58 -8.88 9.20
C GLY A 256 16.69 -10.20 9.93
N PRO A 257 17.35 -10.17 11.11
CA PRO A 257 17.53 -11.33 11.95
C PRO A 257 16.20 -11.83 12.56
N ALA A 258 16.24 -13.04 13.12
CA ALA A 258 15.22 -13.52 14.03
C ALA A 258 14.98 -12.52 15.17
N GLY A 259 13.73 -12.32 15.56
CA GLY A 259 13.32 -11.36 16.58
C GLY A 259 12.98 -9.95 16.07
N THR A 260 13.22 -9.64 14.78
CA THR A 260 12.73 -8.38 14.19
C THR A 260 11.20 -8.33 14.22
N LYS A 261 10.64 -7.19 14.64
CA LYS A 261 9.20 -6.97 14.82
C LYS A 261 8.77 -5.66 14.17
N THR A 262 7.76 -5.72 13.31
CA THR A 262 6.95 -4.55 12.92
C THR A 262 5.66 -4.59 13.74
N PRO A 263 5.42 -3.61 14.63
CA PRO A 263 4.30 -3.64 15.58
C PRO A 263 2.96 -3.49 14.86
N LEU A 264 1.86 -3.76 15.58
CA LEU A 264 0.51 -3.70 15.04
C LEU A 264 0.20 -2.35 14.35
N HIS A 265 -0.18 -2.43 13.07
CA HIS A 265 -0.57 -1.29 12.23
C HIS A 265 -1.48 -1.78 11.11
N ARG A 266 -2.09 -0.85 10.35
CA ARG A 266 -2.80 -1.18 9.11
C ARG A 266 -2.43 -0.21 7.99
N ASP A 267 -2.38 -0.74 6.78
CA ASP A 267 -2.21 0.04 5.56
C ASP A 267 -3.55 0.21 4.84
N TRP A 268 -3.75 1.34 4.18
CA TRP A 268 -4.95 1.64 3.40
C TRP A 268 -4.78 1.31 1.91
N LEU A 269 -4.02 0.26 1.62
CA LEU A 269 -3.85 -0.30 0.28
C LEU A 269 -3.76 -1.82 0.38
N ASP A 270 -4.27 -2.51 -0.64
CA ASP A 270 -4.09 -3.95 -0.78
C ASP A 270 -2.58 -4.24 -0.94
N ASN A 271 -2.10 -5.27 -0.23
CA ASN A 271 -0.70 -5.61 -0.18
C ASN A 271 -0.49 -7.10 -0.40
N PHE A 272 0.59 -7.45 -1.08
CA PHE A 272 1.09 -8.82 -1.16
C PHE A 272 2.46 -8.88 -0.50
N LEU A 273 2.61 -9.68 0.55
CA LEU A 273 3.89 -9.91 1.23
C LEU A 273 4.44 -11.28 0.85
N SER A 274 5.50 -11.31 0.05
CA SER A 274 6.19 -12.53 -0.37
C SER A 274 7.36 -12.83 0.55
N GLN A 275 7.44 -14.07 1.03
CA GLN A 275 8.55 -14.52 1.87
C GLN A 275 9.57 -15.26 1.00
N LEU A 276 10.78 -14.72 0.89
CA LEU A 276 11.84 -15.27 0.05
C LEU A 276 12.78 -16.18 0.84
N VAL A 277 13.11 -15.81 2.08
CA VAL A 277 13.99 -16.58 2.98
C VAL A 277 13.40 -16.59 4.38
N GLY A 278 13.44 -17.75 5.04
CA GLY A 278 13.03 -17.89 6.44
C GLY A 278 11.53 -17.83 6.67
N THR A 279 11.14 -17.55 7.91
CA THR A 279 9.76 -17.60 8.37
C THR A 279 9.36 -16.35 9.15
N LYS A 280 8.14 -15.88 8.89
CA LYS A 280 7.47 -14.84 9.67
C LYS A 280 6.22 -15.39 10.36
N ARG A 281 6.00 -14.99 11.61
CA ARG A 281 4.70 -15.08 12.28
C ARG A 281 4.00 -13.74 12.20
N ILE A 282 2.75 -13.76 11.77
CA ILE A 282 1.94 -12.58 11.53
C ILE A 282 0.65 -12.72 12.31
N ALA A 283 0.33 -11.78 13.18
CA ALA A 283 -1.00 -11.68 13.76
C ALA A 283 -1.83 -10.73 12.90
N LEU A 284 -3.04 -11.13 12.56
CA LEU A 284 -4.01 -10.36 11.79
C LEU A 284 -5.22 -10.05 12.66
N VAL A 285 -5.63 -8.78 12.69
CA VAL A 285 -6.85 -8.35 13.36
C VAL A 285 -7.77 -7.67 12.35
N SER A 286 -9.05 -8.04 12.39
CA SER A 286 -10.05 -7.53 11.45
C SER A 286 -10.16 -6.01 11.50
N PRO A 287 -10.34 -5.33 10.35
CA PRO A 287 -10.58 -3.90 10.30
C PRO A 287 -11.74 -3.44 11.21
N HIS A 288 -12.80 -4.25 11.35
CA HIS A 288 -13.97 -3.91 12.16
C HIS A 288 -13.67 -3.71 13.67
N HIS A 289 -12.52 -4.20 14.16
CA HIS A 289 -12.07 -3.95 15.54
C HIS A 289 -11.37 -2.59 15.72
N ALA A 290 -11.31 -1.73 14.70
CA ALA A 290 -10.70 -0.40 14.80
C ALA A 290 -11.17 0.41 16.02
N PRO A 291 -12.46 0.44 16.42
CA PRO A 291 -12.89 1.14 17.62
C PRO A 291 -12.25 0.61 18.92
N LEU A 292 -11.90 -0.67 18.98
CA LEU A 292 -11.25 -1.29 20.15
C LEU A 292 -9.73 -1.04 20.15
N LEU A 293 -9.12 -1.01 18.97
CA LEU A 293 -7.68 -0.82 18.80
C LEU A 293 -7.24 0.65 18.89
N SER A 294 -8.18 1.59 18.76
CA SER A 294 -7.93 3.04 18.81
C SER A 294 -6.74 3.49 17.92
N PRO A 295 -6.77 3.20 16.61
CA PRO A 295 -5.67 3.50 15.70
C PRO A 295 -5.34 4.99 15.67
N ARG A 296 -4.04 5.29 15.67
CA ARG A 296 -3.50 6.63 15.45
C ARG A 296 -3.02 6.77 14.03
N GLY A 297 -3.63 7.66 13.26
CA GLY A 297 -3.18 7.98 11.90
C GLY A 297 -1.74 8.53 11.92
N ILE A 298 -0.85 7.92 11.12
CA ILE A 298 0.54 8.37 10.94
C ILE A 298 0.64 9.25 9.70
N HIS A 299 0.07 8.77 8.59
CA HIS A 299 -0.16 9.54 7.36
C HIS A 299 -1.36 8.94 6.62
N ALA A 300 -1.77 9.53 5.49
CA ALA A 300 -3.00 9.17 4.77
C ALA A 300 -3.16 7.68 4.43
N GLY A 301 -2.07 6.92 4.38
CA GLY A 301 -2.04 5.50 4.01
C GLY A 301 -1.78 4.52 5.16
N LEU A 302 -1.54 5.00 6.39
CA LEU A 302 -1.01 4.18 7.47
C LEU A 302 -1.56 4.62 8.84
N ASP A 303 -2.12 3.66 9.56
CA ASP A 303 -2.54 3.84 10.97
C ASP A 303 -1.72 2.93 11.88
N SER A 304 -1.28 3.45 13.03
CA SER A 304 -0.53 2.71 14.04
C SER A 304 -1.41 2.29 15.22
N CYS A 305 -1.18 1.06 15.70
CA CYS A 305 -1.69 0.52 16.96
C CYS A 305 -0.53 -0.09 17.78
N ASN A 306 0.66 0.51 17.73
CA ASN A 306 1.89 -0.10 18.26
C ASN A 306 1.93 -0.28 19.78
N THR A 307 0.93 0.25 20.50
CA THR A 307 0.72 0.00 21.93
C THR A 307 0.00 -1.31 22.22
N VAL A 308 -0.60 -1.94 21.20
CA VAL A 308 -1.29 -3.22 21.31
C VAL A 308 -0.37 -4.33 20.81
N ASP A 309 -0.12 -5.33 21.65
CA ASP A 309 0.61 -6.53 21.26
C ASP A 309 -0.35 -7.71 21.07
N PRO A 310 -0.69 -8.12 19.84
CA PRO A 310 -1.63 -9.22 19.59
C PRO A 310 -1.10 -10.60 19.98
N PHE A 311 0.21 -10.75 20.22
CA PHE A 311 0.82 -11.99 20.69
C PHE A 311 0.87 -12.08 22.22
N ASP A 312 0.52 -11.01 22.93
CA ASP A 312 0.34 -11.02 24.38
C ASP A 312 -1.14 -11.31 24.73
N PRO A 313 -1.46 -12.52 25.24
CA PRO A 313 -2.83 -12.87 25.61
C PRO A 313 -3.34 -12.10 26.84
N GLN A 314 -2.45 -11.49 27.63
CA GLN A 314 -2.82 -10.67 28.79
C GLN A 314 -3.15 -9.23 28.41
N HIS A 315 -2.82 -8.81 27.19
CA HIS A 315 -3.11 -7.47 26.73
C HIS A 315 -4.63 -7.25 26.63
N GLN A 316 -5.17 -6.25 27.33
CA GLN A 316 -6.62 -6.09 27.56
C GLN A 316 -7.48 -6.05 26.29
N VAL A 317 -6.90 -5.61 25.17
CA VAL A 317 -7.58 -5.47 23.88
C VAL A 317 -7.60 -6.77 23.07
N THR A 318 -6.62 -7.67 23.27
CA THR A 318 -6.44 -8.86 22.40
C THR A 318 -7.54 -9.89 22.62
N SER A 319 -7.95 -10.10 23.87
CA SER A 319 -9.08 -10.96 24.24
C SER A 319 -10.43 -10.55 23.64
N LYS A 320 -10.53 -9.35 23.05
CA LYS A 320 -11.76 -8.83 22.43
C LYS A 320 -11.70 -8.72 20.91
N CYS A 321 -10.54 -9.03 20.32
CA CYS A 321 -10.29 -8.79 18.90
C CYS A 321 -10.00 -10.07 18.08
N ASP A 322 -10.02 -11.23 18.74
CA ASP A 322 -9.79 -12.56 18.15
C ASP A 322 -8.72 -12.58 17.04
N PRO A 323 -7.45 -12.28 17.35
CA PRO A 323 -6.40 -12.24 16.34
C PRO A 323 -6.23 -13.60 15.65
N VAL A 324 -6.10 -13.58 14.33
CA VAL A 324 -5.77 -14.77 13.53
C VAL A 324 -4.27 -14.79 13.29
N PHE A 325 -3.63 -15.93 13.52
CA PHE A 325 -2.19 -16.07 13.37
C PHE A 325 -1.82 -16.82 12.09
N VAL A 326 -0.90 -16.24 11.32
CA VAL A 326 -0.36 -16.80 10.08
C VAL A 326 1.12 -17.07 10.27
N THR A 327 1.55 -18.28 9.90
CA THR A 327 2.96 -18.57 9.65
C THR A 327 3.19 -18.50 8.15
N LEU A 328 4.06 -17.59 7.72
CA LEU A 328 4.43 -17.37 6.33
C LEU A 328 5.86 -17.88 6.11
N ASN A 329 5.99 -18.93 5.31
CA ASN A 329 7.27 -19.60 5.04
C ASN A 329 7.85 -19.17 3.69
N ALA A 330 9.15 -19.41 3.49
CA ALA A 330 9.80 -19.17 2.20
C ALA A 330 9.04 -19.85 1.03
N GLY A 331 8.82 -19.10 -0.05
CA GLY A 331 8.03 -19.52 -1.22
C GLY A 331 6.57 -19.08 -1.18
N GLU A 332 6.07 -18.67 -0.01
CA GLU A 332 4.68 -18.29 0.18
C GLU A 332 4.49 -16.77 0.09
N MET A 333 3.26 -16.36 -0.24
CA MET A 333 2.86 -14.96 -0.34
C MET A 333 1.55 -14.73 0.40
N LEU A 334 1.53 -13.78 1.34
CA LEU A 334 0.31 -13.35 2.01
C LEU A 334 -0.35 -12.23 1.21
N PHE A 335 -1.58 -12.44 0.75
CA PHE A 335 -2.47 -11.34 0.40
C PHE A 335 -3.06 -10.74 1.67
N LEU A 336 -2.80 -9.45 1.86
CA LEU A 336 -3.24 -8.65 2.98
C LEU A 336 -4.15 -7.52 2.44
N PRO A 337 -5.47 -7.66 2.57
CA PRO A 337 -6.40 -6.65 2.11
C PRO A 337 -6.23 -5.34 2.87
N ALA A 338 -6.55 -4.23 2.22
CA ALA A 338 -6.49 -2.92 2.85
C ALA A 338 -7.31 -2.85 4.15
N GLY A 339 -6.78 -2.14 5.13
CA GLY A 339 -7.39 -1.90 6.43
C GLY A 339 -7.14 -2.98 7.48
N TRP A 340 -6.59 -4.14 7.09
CA TRP A 340 -6.28 -5.22 8.03
C TRP A 340 -5.11 -4.84 8.94
N PHE A 341 -5.34 -4.96 10.24
CA PHE A 341 -4.30 -4.74 11.23
C PHE A 341 -3.37 -5.94 11.27
N HIS A 342 -2.06 -5.69 11.31
CA HIS A 342 -1.06 -6.75 11.28
C HIS A 342 0.18 -6.42 12.13
N ASP A 343 0.63 -7.39 12.92
CA ASP A 343 1.91 -7.40 13.66
C ASP A 343 2.77 -8.50 13.07
N VAL A 344 4.00 -8.19 12.67
CA VAL A 344 4.85 -9.07 11.87
C VAL A 344 6.15 -9.33 12.61
N ARG A 345 6.46 -10.61 12.87
CA ARG A 345 7.67 -11.04 13.59
C ARG A 345 8.45 -12.07 12.80
N SER A 346 9.75 -11.84 12.63
CA SER A 346 10.64 -12.82 12.03
C SER A 346 11.04 -13.86 13.07
N THR A 347 10.76 -15.15 12.82
CA THR A 347 11.16 -16.27 13.72
C THR A 347 12.49 -16.90 13.32
N SER A 348 13.04 -16.48 12.18
CA SER A 348 14.38 -16.83 11.70
C SER A 348 14.98 -15.57 11.09
N PHE A 349 16.22 -15.65 10.59
CA PHE A 349 16.64 -14.68 9.58
C PHE A 349 15.60 -14.68 8.45
N SER A 350 15.19 -13.50 8.01
CA SER A 350 14.08 -13.33 7.09
C SER A 350 14.42 -12.34 5.99
N PHE A 351 14.00 -12.68 4.77
CA PHE A 351 13.93 -11.77 3.64
C PHE A 351 12.53 -11.82 3.03
N SER A 352 11.83 -10.70 3.02
CA SER A 352 10.51 -10.56 2.42
C SER A 352 10.48 -9.38 1.45
N VAL A 353 9.65 -9.49 0.41
CA VAL A 353 9.35 -8.40 -0.52
C VAL A 353 7.84 -8.18 -0.53
N ASN A 354 7.40 -6.93 -0.50
CA ASN A 354 5.99 -6.61 -0.58
C ASN A 354 5.64 -5.71 -1.77
N PHE A 355 4.41 -5.89 -2.26
CA PHE A 355 3.82 -5.19 -3.39
C PHE A 355 2.48 -4.57 -2.97
N PHE A 356 2.47 -3.27 -2.71
CA PHE A 356 1.22 -2.52 -2.58
C PHE A 356 0.58 -2.33 -3.95
N LEU A 357 -0.74 -2.30 -4.04
CA LEU A 357 -1.42 -1.94 -5.28
C LEU A 357 -1.53 -0.42 -5.44
N MET A 358 -1.43 0.08 -6.68
CA MET A 358 -1.62 1.49 -7.06
C MET A 358 -3.09 1.91 -7.17
N ARG A 359 -3.99 0.99 -6.86
CA ARG A 359 -5.43 1.13 -7.02
C ARG A 359 -6.09 1.28 -5.66
N ILE A 360 -7.18 2.03 -5.61
CA ILE A 360 -8.09 2.01 -4.45
C ILE A 360 -8.57 0.58 -4.22
N PRO A 361 -8.58 0.08 -2.98
CA PRO A 361 -8.78 -1.35 -2.73
C PRO A 361 -10.03 -1.90 -3.37
N TYR A 362 -9.95 -3.15 -3.80
CA TYR A 362 -11.05 -3.84 -4.47
C TYR A 362 -12.32 -3.90 -3.62
N ALA A 363 -12.19 -3.95 -2.29
CA ALA A 363 -13.30 -3.90 -1.34
C ALA A 363 -14.06 -2.56 -1.37
N VAL A 364 -13.38 -1.46 -1.69
CA VAL A 364 -13.96 -0.11 -1.77
C VAL A 364 -14.48 0.17 -3.17
N CYS A 365 -13.69 -0.17 -4.18
CA CYS A 365 -13.93 0.19 -5.58
C CYS A 365 -13.85 -1.06 -6.49
N PRO A 366 -14.85 -1.95 -6.40
CA PRO A 366 -14.83 -3.20 -7.13
C PRO A 366 -14.84 -2.96 -8.65
N PRO A 367 -14.06 -3.73 -9.43
CA PRO A 367 -14.12 -3.70 -10.89
C PRO A 367 -15.49 -4.19 -11.37
N ASP A 368 -15.87 -3.78 -12.57
CA ASP A 368 -16.98 -4.42 -13.27
C ASP A 368 -16.55 -5.85 -13.61
N LEU A 369 -17.25 -6.83 -13.06
CA LEU A 369 -16.95 -8.26 -13.26
C LEU A 369 -17.02 -8.67 -14.74
N THR A 370 -17.74 -7.92 -15.58
CA THR A 370 -17.83 -8.17 -17.04
C THR A 370 -16.57 -7.77 -17.81
N THR A 371 -15.67 -6.99 -17.20
CA THR A 371 -14.42 -6.50 -17.77
C THR A 371 -13.16 -7.19 -17.23
N LEU A 372 -13.35 -8.17 -16.34
CA LEU A 372 -12.28 -8.99 -15.74
C LEU A 372 -12.03 -10.31 -16.49
N LEU A 373 -12.89 -10.63 -17.47
CA LEU A 373 -12.78 -11.74 -18.42
C LEU A 373 -12.16 -11.23 -19.73
#